data_AF-A0A2I0WH31-F1
#
_entry.id   AF-A0A2I0WH31-F1
#
_cell.length_a   1.000
_cell.length_b   1.000
_cell.length_c   1.000
_cell.angle_alpha   90.00
_cell.angle_beta   90.00
_cell.angle_gamma   90.00
#
_symmetry.space_group_name_H-M   'P 1'
#
loop_
_entity.id
_entity.type
_entity.pdbx_description
1 polymer ?
#
loop_
_entity_poly.entity_id
_entity_poly.type
_entity_poly.pdbx_seq_one_letter_code
_entity_poly.pdbx_strand_id
1 'polypeptide(L)'
;MRSVEKLAMLQFPPTLKKQLVDDWEFVTQLGKLVKLPRSPNVDDILKKYLEYRTKKDGMIVESVAEILKGIRCYFDKALPLMLLYKKERQQYQEAVHDNISPSSIYGAEHLLRLFVKLPELLSYVNMEEDALGKLQQKLLDLLKFLQKNQNLFFLSTYNGSKNMDKSDD
;
A
#
# COMPACT_ATOMS: atom_id res chain seq x y z
N MET A 1 26.58 -4.62 -5.02
CA MET A 1 25.50 -3.82 -4.40
C MET A 1 24.56 -3.11 -5.40
N ARG A 2 25.00 -2.64 -6.58
CA ARG A 2 24.13 -1.91 -7.55
C ARG A 2 23.08 -2.74 -8.33
N SER A 3 23.10 -4.07 -8.24
CA SER A 3 22.30 -4.94 -9.12
C SER A 3 20.88 -5.20 -8.60
N VAL A 4 20.68 -5.25 -7.28
CA VAL A 4 19.39 -5.58 -6.66
C VAL A 4 18.40 -4.41 -6.74
N GLU A 5 18.88 -3.16 -6.60
CA GLU A 5 18.08 -1.94 -6.78
C GLU A 5 17.55 -1.79 -8.21
N LYS A 6 18.33 -2.24 -9.21
CA LYS A 6 17.98 -2.09 -10.63
C LYS A 6 16.88 -3.06 -11.10
N LEU A 7 16.69 -4.18 -10.41
CA LEU A 7 15.73 -5.23 -10.78
C LEU A 7 14.29 -4.91 -10.33
N ALA A 8 14.11 -4.19 -9.21
CA ALA A 8 12.78 -3.91 -8.67
C ALA A 8 12.01 -2.82 -9.45
N MET A 9 12.70 -1.83 -10.03
CA MET A 9 12.05 -0.68 -10.70
C MET A 9 11.60 -0.96 -12.15
N LEU A 10 12.21 -1.95 -12.82
CA LEU A 10 11.85 -2.34 -14.19
C LEU A 10 10.54 -3.14 -14.27
N GLN A 11 10.12 -3.79 -13.18
CA GLN A 11 8.88 -4.59 -13.16
C GLN A 11 7.65 -3.87 -12.62
N PHE A 12 7.80 -2.65 -12.09
CA PHE A 12 6.65 -1.96 -11.52
C PHE A 12 5.67 -1.57 -12.63
N PRO A 13 4.39 -2.01 -12.59
CA PRO A 13 3.50 -1.83 -13.71
C PRO A 13 3.22 -0.36 -14.05
N PRO A 14 3.22 0.05 -15.34
CA PRO A 14 3.06 1.45 -15.72
C PRO A 14 1.78 2.11 -15.20
N THR A 15 0.66 1.36 -15.17
CA THR A 15 -0.63 1.88 -14.69
C THR A 15 -0.61 2.19 -13.18
N LEU A 16 0.17 1.43 -12.41
CA LEU A 16 0.39 1.70 -10.99
C LEU A 16 1.40 2.83 -10.78
N LYS A 17 2.39 3.01 -11.68
CA LYS A 17 3.26 4.20 -11.66
C LYS A 17 2.45 5.46 -11.86
N LYS A 18 1.56 5.46 -12.85
CA LYS A 18 0.62 6.56 -13.08
C LYS A 18 -0.23 6.82 -11.82
N GLN A 19 -0.78 5.78 -11.21
CA GLN A 19 -1.55 5.90 -9.97
C GLN A 19 -0.78 6.61 -8.85
N LEU A 20 0.53 6.36 -8.70
CA LEU A 20 1.39 7.04 -7.72
C LEU A 20 1.62 8.52 -8.06
N VAL A 21 1.76 8.84 -9.35
CA VAL A 21 1.90 10.23 -9.81
C VAL A 21 0.61 11.00 -9.53
N ASP A 22 -0.54 10.44 -9.90
CA ASP A 22 -1.85 11.03 -9.67
C ASP A 22 -2.11 11.20 -8.16
N ASP A 23 -1.81 10.18 -7.34
CA ASP A 23 -1.89 10.24 -5.86
C ASP A 23 -1.03 11.36 -5.28
N TRP A 24 0.23 11.47 -5.72
CA TRP A 24 1.12 12.55 -5.30
C TRP A 24 0.56 13.93 -5.68
N GLU A 25 0.02 14.09 -6.88
CA GLU A 25 -0.56 15.36 -7.33
C GLU A 25 -1.80 15.73 -6.49
N PHE A 26 -2.72 14.78 -6.29
CA PHE A 26 -3.92 15.00 -5.48
C PHE A 26 -3.58 15.45 -4.06
N VAL A 27 -2.68 14.74 -3.39
CA VAL A 27 -2.36 15.05 -2.00
C VAL A 27 -1.48 16.29 -1.92
N THR A 28 -0.34 16.30 -2.61
CA THR A 28 0.70 17.31 -2.38
C THR A 28 0.40 18.64 -3.05
N GLN A 29 -0.14 18.63 -4.27
CA GLN A 29 -0.47 19.85 -5.01
C GLN A 29 -1.88 20.31 -4.67
N LEU A 30 -2.87 19.44 -4.85
CA LEU A 30 -4.29 19.82 -4.75
C LEU A 30 -4.85 19.78 -3.32
N GLY A 31 -4.13 19.17 -2.36
CA GLY A 31 -4.60 19.05 -0.98
C GLY A 31 -5.87 18.19 -0.82
N LYS A 32 -6.15 17.33 -1.80
CA LYS A 32 -7.25 16.38 -1.75
C LYS A 32 -6.77 15.11 -1.06
N LEU A 33 -7.55 14.63 -0.09
CA LEU A 33 -7.17 13.48 0.72
C LEU A 33 -8.09 12.29 0.44
N VAL A 34 -7.53 11.09 0.56
CA VAL A 34 -8.34 9.86 0.57
C VAL A 34 -9.25 9.90 1.80
N LYS A 35 -10.56 9.68 1.62
CA LYS A 35 -11.49 9.61 2.75
C LYS A 35 -11.19 8.37 3.60
N LEU A 36 -11.09 8.56 4.91
CA LEU A 36 -10.92 7.49 5.88
C LEU A 36 -12.22 7.26 6.69
N PRO A 37 -12.52 6.03 7.14
CA PRO A 37 -11.81 4.79 6.76
C PRO A 37 -12.05 4.45 5.28
N ARG A 38 -11.02 3.90 4.62
CA ARG A 38 -11.05 3.51 3.22
C ARG A 38 -11.63 2.11 3.07
N SER A 39 -12.49 1.89 2.07
CA SER A 39 -13.02 0.56 1.75
C SER A 39 -12.85 0.20 0.26
N PRO A 40 -12.17 -0.92 -0.08
CA PRO A 40 -11.53 -1.85 0.85
C PRO A 40 -10.29 -1.23 1.53
N ASN A 41 -10.04 -1.62 2.78
CA ASN A 41 -8.81 -1.25 3.50
C ASN A 41 -7.67 -2.26 3.18
N VAL A 42 -6.48 -2.04 3.73
CA VAL A 42 -5.33 -2.95 3.52
C VAL A 42 -5.66 -4.36 4.00
N ASP A 43 -6.26 -4.53 5.17
CA ASP A 43 -6.64 -5.86 5.69
C ASP A 43 -7.58 -6.60 4.72
N ASP A 44 -8.58 -5.92 4.16
CA ASP A 44 -9.49 -6.45 3.14
C ASP A 44 -8.75 -6.86 1.87
N ILE A 45 -7.82 -6.02 1.40
CA ILE A 45 -7.04 -6.26 0.18
C ILE A 45 -6.13 -7.48 0.35
N LEU A 46 -5.42 -7.57 1.47
CA LEU A 46 -4.54 -8.71 1.77
C LEU A 46 -5.36 -10.00 1.91
N LYS A 47 -6.52 -9.94 2.57
CA LYS A 47 -7.45 -11.08 2.65
C LYS A 47 -7.93 -11.53 1.27
N LYS A 48 -8.36 -10.60 0.41
CA LYS A 48 -8.77 -10.90 -0.98
C LYS A 48 -7.64 -11.54 -1.79
N TYR A 49 -6.40 -11.10 -1.59
CA TYR A 49 -5.25 -11.71 -2.25
C TYR A 49 -4.98 -13.13 -1.75
N LEU A 50 -5.05 -13.37 -0.43
CA LEU A 50 -4.89 -14.70 0.14
C LEU A 50 -5.95 -15.68 -0.40
N GLU A 51 -7.20 -15.24 -0.46
CA GLU A 51 -8.30 -16.03 -1.06
C GLU A 51 -8.05 -16.32 -2.54
N TYR A 52 -7.55 -15.34 -3.31
CA TYR A 52 -7.16 -15.52 -4.70
C TYR A 52 -6.06 -16.58 -4.87
N ARG A 53 -5.01 -16.54 -4.04
CA ARG A 53 -3.91 -17.52 -4.08
C ARG A 53 -4.36 -18.92 -3.66
N THR A 54 -5.21 -19.01 -2.65
CA THR A 54 -5.77 -20.29 -2.17
C THR A 54 -6.54 -21.00 -3.27
N LYS A 55 -7.41 -20.28 -4.00
CA LYS A 55 -8.16 -20.82 -5.13
C LYS A 55 -7.29 -21.23 -6.32
N LYS A 56 -6.17 -20.54 -6.53
CA LYS A 56 -5.29 -20.75 -7.68
C LYS A 56 -4.32 -21.92 -7.49
N ASP A 57 -3.70 -22.03 -6.30
CA ASP A 57 -2.55 -22.93 -6.11
C ASP A 57 -2.75 -24.02 -5.05
N GLY A 58 -3.83 -23.98 -4.26
CA GLY A 58 -4.22 -25.02 -3.29
C GLY A 58 -3.30 -25.21 -2.05
N MET A 59 -1.99 -25.40 -2.24
CA MET A 59 -1.04 -25.87 -1.22
C MET A 59 0.00 -24.82 -0.76
N ILE A 60 0.17 -23.69 -1.47
CA ILE A 60 1.16 -22.63 -1.14
C ILE A 60 0.52 -21.50 -0.33
N VAL A 61 -0.24 -21.82 0.72
CA VAL A 61 -1.01 -20.82 1.49
C VAL A 61 -0.23 -20.31 2.70
N GLU A 62 0.49 -21.18 3.43
CA GLU A 62 1.17 -20.79 4.68
C GLU A 62 2.24 -19.72 4.46
N SER A 63 3.17 -19.98 3.53
CA SER A 63 4.22 -19.00 3.20
C SER A 63 3.67 -17.68 2.65
N VAL A 64 2.54 -17.71 1.94
CA VAL A 64 1.87 -16.48 1.49
C VAL A 64 1.27 -15.74 2.68
N ALA A 65 0.59 -16.45 3.58
CA ALA A 65 -0.01 -15.87 4.78
C ALA A 65 1.04 -15.21 5.69
N GLU A 66 2.20 -15.84 5.89
CA GLU A 66 3.32 -15.27 6.65
C GLU A 66 3.85 -13.98 6.02
N ILE A 67 4.04 -13.96 4.70
CA ILE A 67 4.47 -12.77 3.97
C ILE A 67 3.43 -11.66 4.11
N LEU A 68 2.14 -11.96 3.98
CA LEU A 68 1.08 -10.97 4.12
C LEU A 68 0.99 -10.41 5.54
N LYS A 69 1.19 -11.24 6.56
CA LYS A 69 1.31 -10.81 7.96
C LYS A 69 2.50 -9.86 8.13
N GLY A 70 3.63 -10.17 7.49
CA GLY A 70 4.81 -9.31 7.45
C GLY A 70 4.52 -7.95 6.81
N ILE A 71 3.88 -7.94 5.63
CA ILE A 71 3.50 -6.73 4.90
C ILE A 71 2.54 -5.88 5.74
N ARG A 72 1.53 -6.48 6.36
CA ARG A 72 0.58 -5.79 7.25
C ARG A 72 1.30 -5.11 8.41
N CYS A 73 2.09 -5.87 9.17
CA CYS A 73 2.85 -5.36 10.32
C CYS A 73 3.82 -4.24 9.90
N TYR A 74 4.46 -4.41 8.74
CA TYR A 74 5.37 -3.40 8.21
C TYR A 74 4.61 -2.15 7.78
N PHE A 75 3.46 -2.28 7.12
CA PHE A 75 2.61 -1.17 6.74
C PHE A 75 2.17 -0.35 7.96
N ASP A 76 1.70 -1.01 9.02
CA ASP A 76 1.26 -0.36 10.26
C ASP A 76 2.37 0.51 10.88
N LYS A 77 3.62 0.02 10.87
CA LYS A 77 4.78 0.76 11.40
C LYS A 77 5.29 1.83 10.43
N ALA A 78 5.32 1.53 9.14
CA ALA A 78 5.89 2.40 8.13
C ALA A 78 4.98 3.58 7.81
N LEU A 79 3.65 3.43 7.96
CA LEU A 79 2.70 4.48 7.61
C LEU A 79 3.01 5.82 8.31
N PRO A 80 3.03 5.91 9.65
CA PRO A 80 3.34 7.16 10.34
C PRO A 80 4.81 7.58 10.20
N LEU A 81 5.72 6.71 9.75
CA LEU A 81 7.13 7.06 9.65
C LEU A 81 7.47 7.67 8.28
N MET A 82 7.00 7.07 7.19
CA MET A 82 7.51 7.38 5.85
C MET A 82 6.50 7.33 4.70
N LEU A 83 5.27 6.84 4.90
CA LEU A 83 4.31 6.69 3.79
C LEU A 83 3.30 7.83 3.67
N LEU A 84 3.20 8.70 4.68
CA LEU A 84 2.32 9.87 4.68
C LEU A 84 3.04 11.12 4.20
N TYR A 85 2.42 11.83 3.27
CA TYR A 85 2.80 13.19 2.92
C TYR A 85 2.44 14.15 4.05
N LYS A 86 3.08 15.34 4.06
CA LYS A 86 2.86 16.36 5.09
C LYS A 86 1.37 16.72 5.29
N LYS A 87 0.61 16.78 4.19
CA LYS A 87 -0.82 17.14 4.19
C LYS A 87 -1.75 16.06 4.78
N GLU A 88 -1.28 14.81 4.92
CA GLU A 88 -2.07 13.70 5.50
C GLU A 88 -1.84 13.54 7.00
N ARG A 89 -0.87 14.27 7.59
CA ARG A 89 -0.45 14.07 8.99
C ARG A 89 -1.56 14.36 10.00
N GLN A 90 -2.32 15.42 9.77
CA GLN A 90 -3.47 15.75 10.62
C GLN A 90 -4.56 14.66 10.52
N GLN A 91 -4.92 14.25 9.30
CA GLN A 91 -5.90 13.20 9.08
C GLN A 91 -5.51 11.89 9.78
N TYR A 92 -4.22 11.54 9.81
CA TYR A 92 -3.73 10.38 10.54
C TYR A 92 -3.96 10.52 12.06
N GLN A 93 -3.65 11.67 12.65
CA GLN A 93 -3.86 11.90 14.09
C GLN A 93 -5.34 11.81 14.49
N GLU A 94 -6.24 12.22 13.61
CA GLU A 94 -7.69 12.14 13.82
C GLU A 94 -8.21 10.70 13.64
N ALA A 95 -7.73 9.98 12.63
CA ALA A 95 -8.25 8.66 12.25
C ALA A 95 -7.63 7.50 13.04
N VAL A 96 -6.36 7.60 13.45
CA VAL A 96 -5.62 6.53 14.13
C VAL A 96 -5.41 6.90 15.60
N HIS A 97 -6.13 6.20 16.48
CA HIS A 97 -6.04 6.32 17.92
C HIS A 97 -5.60 4.98 18.53
N ASP A 98 -5.37 4.97 19.85
CA ASP A 98 -4.87 3.80 20.59
C ASP A 98 -5.65 2.52 20.22
N ASN A 99 -4.90 1.45 19.94
CA ASN A 99 -5.38 0.11 19.55
C ASN A 99 -6.00 -0.05 18.15
N ILE A 100 -6.01 0.98 17.28
CA ILE A 100 -6.46 0.80 15.90
C ILE A 100 -5.27 0.64 14.94
N SER A 101 -5.28 -0.43 14.17
CA SER A 101 -4.27 -0.73 13.14
C SER A 101 -4.45 0.21 11.95
N PRO A 102 -3.38 0.89 11.48
CA PRO A 102 -3.47 1.63 10.23
C PRO A 102 -3.95 0.81 9.03
N SER A 103 -3.62 -0.49 8.97
CA SER A 103 -4.07 -1.41 7.92
C SER A 103 -5.59 -1.63 7.87
N SER A 104 -6.32 -1.38 8.96
CA SER A 104 -7.79 -1.44 8.98
C SER A 104 -8.47 -0.12 8.59
N ILE A 105 -7.69 0.96 8.42
CA ILE A 105 -8.20 2.31 8.11
C ILE A 105 -7.81 2.74 6.70
N TYR A 106 -6.56 2.53 6.31
CA TYR A 106 -6.00 2.97 5.03
C TYR A 106 -6.19 1.91 3.95
N GLY A 107 -6.08 2.30 2.67
CA GLY A 107 -6.33 1.41 1.53
C GLY A 107 -5.15 1.25 0.58
N ALA A 108 -5.48 0.93 -0.68
CA ALA A 108 -4.52 0.55 -1.70
C ALA A 108 -3.54 1.65 -2.07
N GLU A 109 -3.97 2.92 -2.00
CA GLU A 109 -3.17 4.09 -2.31
C GLU A 109 -1.89 4.10 -1.45
N HIS A 110 -2.06 4.02 -0.13
CA HIS A 110 -0.96 4.02 0.83
C HIS A 110 -0.18 2.70 0.80
N LEU A 111 -0.84 1.57 0.59
CA LEU A 111 -0.17 0.28 0.42
C LEU A 111 0.77 0.31 -0.79
N LEU A 112 0.37 0.95 -1.89
CA LEU A 112 1.20 1.06 -3.09
C LEU A 112 2.46 1.90 -2.83
N ARG A 113 2.37 2.95 -2.00
CA ARG A 113 3.54 3.73 -1.57
C ARG A 113 4.56 2.86 -0.82
N LEU A 114 4.11 1.88 -0.04
CA LEU A 114 5.01 0.93 0.60
C LEU A 114 5.85 0.15 -0.42
N PHE A 115 5.25 -0.29 -1.53
CA PHE A 115 5.98 -1.00 -2.59
C PHE A 115 7.08 -0.17 -3.26
N VAL A 116 6.98 1.16 -3.23
CA VAL A 116 8.06 2.05 -3.70
C VAL A 116 9.23 2.07 -2.71
N LYS A 117 8.95 1.89 -1.41
CA LYS A 117 9.96 1.92 -0.33
C LYS A 117 10.62 0.55 -0.08
N LEU A 118 9.91 -0.55 -0.34
CA LEU A 118 10.42 -1.89 -0.08
C LEU A 118 11.79 -2.20 -0.71
N PRO A 119 12.12 -1.82 -1.96
CA PRO A 119 13.42 -2.13 -2.55
C PRO A 119 14.59 -1.52 -1.77
N GLU A 120 14.44 -0.25 -1.35
CA GLU A 120 15.42 0.45 -0.52
C GLU A 120 15.59 -0.26 0.83
N LEU A 121 14.48 -0.62 1.46
CA LEU A 121 14.48 -1.27 2.77
C LEU A 121 15.06 -2.69 2.75
N LEU A 122 14.74 -3.47 1.73
CA LEU A 122 15.25 -4.84 1.56
C LEU A 122 16.76 -4.85 1.30
N SER A 123 17.35 -3.75 0.82
CA SER A 123 18.80 -3.65 0.63
C SER A 123 19.60 -3.67 1.94
N TYR A 124 18.95 -3.33 3.06
CA TYR A 124 19.55 -3.33 4.40
C TYR A 124 19.36 -4.65 5.15
N VAL A 125 18.55 -5.58 4.62
CA VAL A 125 18.27 -6.86 5.27
C VAL A 125 19.32 -7.88 4.83
N ASN A 126 20.05 -8.45 5.80
CA ASN A 126 20.98 -9.55 5.54
C ASN A 126 20.20 -10.87 5.39
N MET A 127 19.68 -11.12 4.18
CA MET A 127 18.90 -12.30 3.82
C MET A 127 19.64 -13.10 2.74
N GLU A 128 19.54 -14.43 2.79
CA GLU A 128 20.06 -15.31 1.74
C GLU A 128 19.44 -14.99 0.37
N GLU A 129 20.24 -15.04 -0.70
CA GLU A 129 19.82 -14.62 -2.05
C GLU A 129 18.59 -15.36 -2.55
N ASP A 130 18.50 -16.67 -2.30
CA ASP A 130 17.35 -17.50 -2.67
C ASP A 130 16.07 -17.11 -1.92
N ALA A 131 16.18 -16.81 -0.62
CA ALA A 131 15.06 -16.37 0.20
C ALA A 131 14.58 -14.98 -0.24
N LEU A 132 15.52 -14.07 -0.51
CA LEU A 132 15.22 -12.74 -1.05
C LEU A 132 14.53 -12.82 -2.41
N GLY A 133 15.03 -13.68 -3.30
CA GLY A 133 14.42 -13.92 -4.61
C GLY A 133 12.97 -14.41 -4.50
N LYS A 134 12.71 -15.38 -3.62
CA LYS A 134 11.35 -15.88 -3.35
C LYS A 134 10.43 -14.78 -2.81
N LEU A 135 10.91 -13.97 -1.86
CA LEU A 135 10.14 -12.84 -1.31
C LEU A 135 9.80 -11.82 -2.41
N GLN A 136 10.78 -11.43 -3.23
CA GLN A 136 10.58 -10.50 -4.34
C GLN A 136 9.53 -11.01 -5.32
N GLN A 137 9.54 -12.30 -5.68
CA GLN A 137 8.53 -12.87 -6.58
C GLN A 137 7.11 -12.81 -5.98
N LYS A 138 6.95 -13.03 -4.67
CA LYS A 138 5.65 -12.91 -4.00
C LYS A 138 5.17 -11.46 -3.96
N LEU A 139 6.06 -10.52 -3.67
CA LEU A 139 5.75 -9.09 -3.70
C LEU A 139 5.33 -8.62 -5.10
N LEU A 140 6.03 -9.09 -6.14
CA LEU A 140 5.68 -8.79 -7.53
C LEU A 140 4.34 -9.40 -7.94
N ASP A 141 4.00 -10.60 -7.46
CA ASP A 141 2.70 -11.22 -7.70
C ASP A 141 1.56 -10.42 -7.03
N LEU A 142 1.77 -9.94 -5.80
CA LEU A 142 0.83 -9.04 -5.13
C LEU A 142 0.66 -7.72 -5.88
N LEU A 143 1.75 -7.10 -6.38
CA LEU A 143 1.65 -5.92 -7.25
C LEU A 143 0.83 -6.17 -8.51
N LYS A 144 1.03 -7.32 -9.17
CA LYS A 144 0.23 -7.72 -10.34
C LYS A 144 -1.24 -7.94 -9.98
N PHE A 145 -1.52 -8.46 -8.79
CA PHE A 145 -2.89 -8.58 -8.29
C PHE A 145 -3.54 -7.21 -8.07
N LEU A 146 -2.83 -6.25 -7.46
CA LEU A 146 -3.29 -4.87 -7.32
C LEU A 146 -3.57 -4.24 -8.69
N GLN A 147 -2.67 -4.43 -9.65
CA GLN A 147 -2.85 -3.94 -11.02
C GLN A 147 -4.10 -4.52 -11.69
N LYS A 148 -4.31 -5.84 -11.61
CA LYS A 148 -5.48 -6.50 -12.22
C LYS A 148 -6.81 -6.02 -11.64
N ASN A 149 -6.80 -5.58 -10.38
CA ASN A 149 -7.99 -5.12 -9.66
C ASN A 149 -7.96 -3.60 -9.44
N GLN A 150 -7.20 -2.85 -10.26
CA GLN A 150 -6.92 -1.44 -10.00
C GLN A 150 -8.20 -0.60 -9.85
N ASN A 151 -9.21 -0.83 -10.69
CA ASN A 151 -10.49 -0.12 -10.64
C ASN A 151 -11.31 -0.39 -9.37
N LEU A 152 -11.06 -1.51 -8.68
CA LEU A 152 -11.75 -1.86 -7.43
C LEU A 152 -11.03 -1.31 -6.20
N PHE A 153 -9.70 -1.19 -6.28
CA PHE A 153 -8.85 -0.89 -5.12
C PHE A 153 -8.44 0.58 -5.04
N PHE A 154 -8.26 1.25 -6.18
CA PHE A 154 -7.77 2.62 -6.23
C PHE A 154 -8.87 3.60 -6.63
N LEU A 155 -8.89 4.75 -5.98
CA LEU A 155 -9.72 5.87 -6.39
C LEU A 155 -9.15 6.56 -7.64
N SER A 156 -10.04 6.94 -8.56
CA SER A 156 -9.70 7.79 -9.71
C SER A 156 -9.62 9.29 -9.35
N THR A 157 -10.28 9.71 -8.27
CA THR A 157 -10.26 11.08 -7.75
C THR A 157 -10.41 11.09 -6.23
N TYR A 158 -9.79 12.08 -5.58
CA TYR A 158 -9.91 12.26 -4.12
C TYR A 158 -10.89 13.40 -3.82
N ASN A 159 -11.59 13.32 -2.70
CA ASN A 159 -12.45 14.40 -2.27
C ASN A 159 -11.58 15.57 -1.77
N GLY A 160 -11.87 16.78 -2.22
CA GLY A 160 -11.37 17.97 -1.54
C GLY A 160 -12.02 18.07 -0.16
N SER A 161 -11.29 18.55 0.83
CA SER A 161 -11.88 18.95 2.11
C SER A 161 -13.03 19.92 1.80
N LYS A 162 -14.27 19.47 1.94
CA LYS A 162 -15.40 20.40 2.00
C LYS A 162 -15.14 21.24 3.25
N ASN A 163 -14.78 22.51 3.07
CA ASN A 163 -15.07 23.50 4.09
C ASN A 163 -16.55 23.29 4.42
N MET A 164 -16.85 22.93 5.67
CA MET A 164 -18.20 23.07 6.18
C MET A 164 -18.47 24.58 6.16
N ASP A 165 -19.09 25.06 5.08
CA ASP A 165 -19.83 26.30 5.14
C ASP A 165 -20.89 26.08 6.21
N LYS A 166 -20.67 26.72 7.36
CA LYS A 166 -21.73 26.97 8.33
C LYS A 166 -22.78 27.80 7.60
N SER A 167 -23.87 27.16 7.22
CA SER A 167 -25.14 27.87 7.07
C SER A 167 -25.61 28.15 8.49
N ASP A 168 -25.37 29.37 8.96
CA ASP A 168 -26.08 29.92 10.11
C ASP A 168 -27.57 30.00 9.73
N ASP A 169 -28.41 29.37 10.55
CA ASP A 169 -29.86 29.57 10.60
C ASP A 169 -30.19 30.05 12.02
#